data_AF-A0A1B6MAS8-F1
#
_entry.id   AF-A0A1B6MAS8-F1
#
_cell.length_a   1.000
_cell.length_b   1.000
_cell.length_c   1.000
_cell.angle_alpha   90.00
_cell.angle_beta   90.00
_cell.angle_gamma   90.00
#
_symmetry.space_group_name_H-M   'P 1'
#
loop_
_entity.id
_entity.type
_entity.pdbx_description
1 polymer ?
#
loop_
_entity_poly.entity_id
_entity_poly.type
_entity_poly.pdbx_seq_one_letter_code
_entity_poly.pdbx_strand_id
1 'polypeptide(L)'
;MDNVPLEEIKPSFQEILDITSCAICLETVRPEIVHCINGHLLCGECRQGLKNCPTCSQPFSTAELSLVLRQILEALPKRCQYTNCKTYLKHDEDHEKWCGHQPTSCKIRNCTWTGPGRDILLHVRDKHSTVYVFEEKSEKVRFHGFDFKDNAIRVLPISAHGQFFWGEVNCDHDKEMLAITYNLVPNGKPTEDYFIEMSFKSEEYLSHSKFKFDFEKDKTKNSVFVHKHWLPSFINEEQILRSSLFITTRKH
;
A
#
# COMPACT_ATOMS: atom_id res chain seq x y z
N MET A 1 -21.89 -12.45 -37.21
CA MET A 1 -22.35 -12.22 -35.82
C MET A 1 -23.50 -11.26 -35.92
N ASP A 2 -24.68 -11.69 -35.50
CA ASP A 2 -25.87 -10.84 -35.50
C ASP A 2 -25.63 -9.61 -34.62
N ASN A 3 -26.05 -8.45 -35.11
CA ASN A 3 -25.96 -7.20 -34.35
C ASN A 3 -27.02 -7.21 -33.26
N VAL A 4 -26.72 -7.85 -32.12
CA VAL A 4 -27.57 -7.76 -30.93
C VAL A 4 -27.60 -6.30 -30.46
N PRO A 5 -28.79 -5.67 -30.31
CA PRO A 5 -28.89 -4.29 -29.84
C PRO A 5 -28.27 -4.11 -28.45
N LEU A 6 -27.55 -3.00 -28.21
CA LEU A 6 -26.94 -2.70 -26.90
C LEU A 6 -27.96 -2.71 -25.74
N GLU A 7 -29.20 -2.32 -26.01
CA GLU A 7 -30.29 -2.33 -25.04
C GLU A 7 -30.68 -3.76 -24.61
N GLU A 8 -30.47 -4.77 -25.46
CA GLU A 8 -30.67 -6.18 -25.13
C GLU A 8 -29.44 -6.79 -24.46
N ILE A 9 -28.23 -6.25 -24.72
CA ILE A 9 -26.99 -6.72 -24.10
C ILE A 9 -26.99 -6.43 -22.60
N LYS A 10 -27.48 -5.26 -22.18
CA LYS A 10 -27.38 -4.83 -20.77
C LYS A 10 -28.13 -5.76 -19.80
N PRO A 11 -29.39 -6.18 -20.04
CA PRO A 11 -30.09 -7.15 -19.21
C PRO A 11 -29.38 -8.52 -19.17
N SER A 12 -28.99 -9.07 -20.33
CA SER A 12 -28.29 -10.36 -20.38
C SER A 12 -26.95 -10.31 -19.66
N PHE A 13 -26.23 -9.20 -19.78
CA PHE A 13 -24.98 -8.99 -19.07
C PHE A 13 -25.19 -8.92 -17.55
N GLN A 14 -26.27 -8.29 -17.09
CA GLN A 14 -26.64 -8.27 -15.67
C GLN A 14 -26.96 -9.68 -15.17
N GLU A 15 -27.70 -10.49 -15.92
CA GLU A 15 -27.95 -11.90 -15.56
C GLU A 15 -26.65 -12.70 -15.43
N ILE A 16 -25.69 -12.50 -16.34
CA ILE A 16 -24.37 -13.14 -16.24
C ILE A 16 -23.63 -12.69 -14.97
N LEU A 17 -23.69 -11.40 -14.63
CA LEU A 17 -23.10 -10.89 -13.39
C LEU A 17 -23.75 -11.51 -12.15
N ASP A 18 -25.07 -11.68 -12.16
CA ASP A 18 -25.81 -12.27 -11.05
C ASP A 18 -25.49 -13.77 -10.89
N ILE A 19 -25.41 -14.53 -11.99
CA ILE A 19 -25.00 -15.94 -12.00
C ILE A 19 -23.57 -16.12 -11.50
N THR A 20 -22.70 -15.14 -11.77
CA THR A 20 -21.29 -15.15 -11.37
C THR A 20 -21.02 -14.44 -10.04
N SER A 21 -22.07 -14.05 -9.32
CA SER A 21 -21.95 -13.38 -8.02
C SER A 21 -21.82 -14.36 -6.86
N CYS A 22 -21.08 -13.96 -5.82
CA CYS A 22 -21.01 -14.69 -4.57
C CYS A 22 -22.27 -14.41 -3.73
N ALA A 23 -22.94 -15.46 -3.27
CA ALA A 23 -24.14 -15.34 -2.43
C ALA A 23 -23.92 -14.67 -1.04
N ILE A 24 -22.67 -14.38 -0.65
CA ILE A 24 -22.33 -13.81 0.66
C ILE A 24 -21.95 -12.34 0.54
N CYS A 25 -20.95 -12.01 -0.28
CA CYS A 25 -20.55 -10.62 -0.47
C CYS A 25 -21.41 -9.88 -1.52
N LEU A 26 -22.21 -10.62 -2.30
CA LEU A 26 -23.06 -10.10 -3.39
C LEU A 26 -22.27 -9.39 -4.50
N GLU A 27 -20.98 -9.71 -4.63
CA GLU A 27 -20.10 -9.22 -5.68
C GLU A 27 -19.70 -10.38 -6.61
N THR A 28 -19.28 -10.08 -7.85
CA THR A 28 -18.66 -11.08 -8.75
C THR A 28 -17.56 -11.84 -8.01
N VAL A 29 -17.53 -13.16 -8.15
CA VAL A 29 -16.56 -14.00 -7.45
C VAL A 29 -15.11 -13.61 -7.76
N ARG A 30 -14.29 -13.53 -6.72
CA ARG A 30 -12.86 -13.14 -6.77
C ARG A 30 -11.97 -14.39 -6.88
N PRO A 31 -10.67 -14.24 -7.22
CA PRO A 31 -9.71 -15.36 -7.24
C PRO A 31 -9.80 -16.22 -5.97
N GLU A 32 -9.53 -17.53 -6.10
CA GLU A 32 -9.90 -18.60 -5.15
C GLU A 32 -11.41 -18.94 -5.13
N ILE A 33 -12.01 -19.08 -6.31
CA ILE A 33 -13.43 -19.39 -6.46
C ILE A 33 -13.71 -20.83 -6.01
N VAL A 34 -14.76 -21.01 -5.23
CA VAL A 34 -15.29 -22.34 -4.85
C VAL A 34 -16.72 -22.49 -5.36
N HIS A 35 -17.12 -23.73 -5.65
CA HIS A 35 -18.47 -24.04 -6.09
C HIS A 35 -19.03 -25.26 -5.38
N CYS A 36 -20.35 -25.32 -5.22
CA CYS A 36 -21.00 -26.52 -4.69
C CYS A 36 -21.28 -27.55 -5.78
N ILE A 37 -21.72 -28.75 -5.40
CA ILE A 37 -22.07 -29.79 -6.39
C ILE A 37 -23.19 -29.39 -7.35
N ASN A 38 -23.98 -28.34 -7.01
CA ASN A 38 -25.00 -27.75 -7.88
C ASN A 38 -24.50 -26.52 -8.67
N GLY A 39 -23.23 -26.13 -8.53
CA GLY A 39 -22.63 -25.04 -9.31
C GLY A 39 -22.76 -23.62 -8.76
N HIS A 40 -23.34 -23.41 -7.56
CA HIS A 40 -23.36 -22.08 -6.93
C HIS A 40 -21.96 -21.64 -6.52
N LEU A 41 -21.59 -20.39 -6.83
CA LEU A 41 -20.24 -19.87 -6.66
C LEU A 41 -20.09 -19.03 -5.39
N LEU A 42 -18.97 -19.20 -4.70
CA LEU A 42 -18.53 -18.35 -3.60
C LEU A 42 -17.06 -17.94 -3.79
N CYS A 43 -16.67 -16.81 -3.21
CA CYS A 43 -15.25 -16.49 -3.00
C CYS A 43 -14.64 -17.42 -1.94
N GLY A 44 -13.35 -17.72 -2.04
CA GLY A 44 -12.63 -18.57 -1.07
C GLY A 44 -12.74 -18.05 0.36
N GLU A 45 -12.53 -16.75 0.56
CA GLU A 45 -12.70 -16.08 1.85
C GLU A 45 -14.14 -16.19 2.38
N CYS A 46 -15.13 -16.00 1.51
CA CYS A 46 -16.56 -16.09 1.89
C CYS A 46 -16.97 -17.52 2.28
N ARG A 47 -16.31 -18.54 1.72
CA ARG A 47 -16.54 -19.94 2.09
C ARG A 47 -15.91 -20.32 3.43
N GLN A 48 -14.96 -19.56 3.97
CA GLN A 48 -14.30 -19.92 5.23
C GLN A 48 -15.33 -20.12 6.35
N GLY A 49 -15.21 -21.24 7.06
CA GLY A 49 -16.16 -21.62 8.12
C GLY A 49 -17.46 -22.28 7.63
N LEU A 50 -17.71 -22.37 6.32
CA LEU A 50 -18.89 -23.04 5.77
C LEU A 50 -18.62 -24.49 5.38
N LYS A 51 -19.49 -25.38 5.87
CA LYS A 51 -19.49 -26.80 5.48
C LYS A 51 -20.28 -27.05 4.19
N ASN A 52 -21.40 -26.35 4.04
CA ASN A 52 -22.34 -26.50 2.93
C ASN A 52 -22.62 -25.14 2.28
N CYS A 53 -23.07 -25.18 1.03
CA CYS A 53 -23.50 -24.02 0.26
C CYS A 53 -24.65 -23.28 0.97
N PRO A 54 -24.58 -21.97 1.18
CA PRO A 54 -25.66 -21.21 1.81
C PRO A 54 -26.91 -21.11 0.91
N THR A 55 -26.77 -21.26 -0.41
CA THR A 55 -27.88 -21.15 -1.37
C THR A 55 -28.72 -22.41 -1.46
N CYS A 56 -28.11 -23.60 -1.40
CA CYS A 56 -28.81 -24.87 -1.61
C CYS A 56 -28.52 -25.98 -0.58
N SER A 57 -27.74 -25.67 0.47
CA SER A 57 -27.35 -26.61 1.55
C SER A 57 -26.57 -27.84 1.11
N GLN A 58 -26.14 -27.92 -0.15
CA GLN A 58 -25.32 -29.01 -0.68
C GLN A 58 -23.83 -28.84 -0.34
N PRO A 59 -23.05 -29.94 -0.29
CA PRO A 59 -21.62 -29.86 -0.02
C PRO A 59 -20.86 -29.10 -1.12
N PHE A 60 -19.73 -28.53 -0.75
CA PHE A 60 -18.80 -27.93 -1.71
C PHE A 60 -18.13 -29.02 -2.55
N SER A 61 -17.98 -28.75 -3.85
CA SER A 61 -17.32 -29.65 -4.79
C SER A 61 -15.81 -29.58 -4.60
N THR A 62 -15.13 -30.71 -4.77
CA THR A 62 -13.66 -30.78 -4.87
C THR A 62 -13.17 -30.68 -6.31
N ALA A 63 -14.08 -30.75 -7.28
CA ALA A 63 -13.74 -30.61 -8.69
C ALA A 63 -13.37 -29.15 -9.01
N GLU A 64 -12.48 -28.95 -9.98
CA GLU A 64 -12.21 -27.62 -10.51
C GLU A 64 -13.45 -27.03 -11.20
N LEU A 65 -13.46 -25.70 -11.34
CA LEU A 65 -14.46 -25.01 -12.15
C LEU A 65 -14.36 -25.47 -13.61
N SER A 66 -15.51 -25.56 -14.28
CA SER A 66 -15.53 -25.90 -15.69
C SER A 66 -14.73 -24.88 -16.52
N LEU A 67 -14.14 -25.34 -17.62
CA LEU A 67 -13.40 -24.46 -18.53
C LEU A 67 -14.28 -23.30 -19.03
N VAL A 68 -15.54 -23.59 -19.37
CA VAL A 68 -16.51 -22.60 -19.85
C VAL A 68 -16.75 -21.51 -18.81
N LEU A 69 -16.95 -21.88 -17.54
CA LEU A 69 -17.18 -20.89 -16.48
C LEU A 69 -15.94 -20.03 -16.24
N ARG A 70 -14.73 -20.62 -16.27
CA ARG A 70 -13.48 -19.85 -16.20
C ARG A 70 -13.36 -18.83 -17.33
N GLN A 71 -13.68 -19.24 -18.57
CA GLN A 71 -13.67 -18.34 -19.73
C GLN A 71 -14.70 -17.21 -19.59
N ILE A 72 -15.90 -17.50 -19.09
CA ILE A 72 -16.91 -16.45 -18.81
C ILE A 72 -16.38 -15.45 -17.79
N LEU A 73 -15.82 -15.93 -16.67
CA LEU A 73 -15.27 -15.08 -15.62
C LEU A 73 -14.09 -14.23 -16.10
N GLU A 74 -13.26 -14.77 -16.99
CA GLU A 74 -12.15 -14.03 -17.62
C GLU A 74 -12.62 -12.96 -18.60
N ALA A 75 -13.75 -13.20 -19.29
CA ALA A 75 -14.36 -12.25 -20.22
C ALA A 75 -15.15 -11.12 -19.51
N LEU A 76 -15.54 -11.33 -18.26
CA LEU A 76 -16.20 -10.29 -17.47
C LEU A 76 -15.22 -9.16 -17.10
N PRO A 77 -15.70 -7.90 -17.00
CA PRO A 77 -14.93 -6.80 -16.48
C PRO A 77 -14.37 -7.14 -15.10
N LYS A 78 -13.05 -7.21 -15.01
CA LYS A 78 -12.36 -7.51 -13.76
C LYS A 78 -12.59 -6.37 -12.79
N ARG A 79 -12.85 -6.70 -11.53
CA ARG A 79 -12.84 -5.72 -10.44
C ARG A 79 -11.51 -5.78 -9.72
N CYS A 80 -11.16 -4.68 -9.07
CA CYS A 80 -10.05 -4.66 -8.13
C CYS A 80 -10.18 -5.80 -7.10
N GLN A 81 -9.07 -6.50 -6.86
CA GLN A 81 -9.02 -7.63 -5.92
C GLN A 81 -9.35 -7.24 -4.48
N TYR A 82 -9.10 -5.98 -4.08
CA TYR A 82 -9.35 -5.53 -2.72
C TYR A 82 -10.86 -5.33 -2.48
N THR A 83 -11.41 -6.05 -1.50
CA THR A 83 -12.85 -6.20 -1.25
C THR A 83 -13.65 -4.90 -1.21
N ASN A 84 -13.07 -3.82 -0.69
CA ASN A 84 -13.74 -2.53 -0.54
C ASN A 84 -13.59 -1.59 -1.76
N CYS A 85 -12.82 -2.00 -2.78
CA CYS A 85 -12.67 -1.24 -4.01
C CYS A 85 -13.70 -1.67 -5.05
N LYS A 86 -14.53 -0.73 -5.51
CA LYS A 86 -15.58 -0.97 -6.52
C LYS A 86 -15.14 -0.66 -7.96
N THR A 87 -13.84 -0.38 -8.15
CA THR A 87 -13.30 -0.02 -9.46
C THR A 87 -13.23 -1.23 -10.37
N TYR A 88 -13.78 -1.08 -11.58
CA TYR A 88 -13.54 -2.01 -12.68
C TYR A 88 -12.22 -1.67 -13.37
N LEU A 89 -11.43 -2.70 -13.64
CA LEU A 89 -10.13 -2.63 -14.25
C LEU A 89 -10.28 -2.71 -15.77
N LYS A 90 -9.61 -1.82 -16.50
CA LYS A 90 -9.39 -2.01 -17.94
C LYS A 90 -8.17 -2.90 -18.17
N HIS A 91 -8.03 -3.41 -19.40
CA HIS A 91 -6.85 -4.15 -19.82
C HIS A 91 -5.59 -3.30 -19.57
N ASP A 92 -4.56 -3.88 -18.94
CA ASP A 92 -3.26 -3.25 -18.61
C ASP A 92 -3.26 -2.09 -17.59
N GLU A 93 -4.29 -1.94 -16.75
CA GLU A 93 -4.28 -0.94 -15.67
C GLU A 93 -3.53 -1.43 -14.41
N ASP A 94 -2.62 -0.60 -13.89
CA ASP A 94 -1.88 -0.83 -12.64
C ASP A 94 -2.64 -0.36 -11.39
N HIS A 95 -3.98 -0.31 -11.45
CA HIS A 95 -4.82 0.18 -10.35
C HIS A 95 -4.51 -0.51 -9.03
N GLU A 96 -4.34 -1.84 -9.05
CA GLU A 96 -4.11 -2.62 -7.83
C GLU A 96 -2.75 -2.34 -7.18
N LYS A 97 -1.75 -1.86 -7.94
CA LYS A 97 -0.46 -1.37 -7.41
C LYS A 97 -0.66 -0.11 -6.55
N TRP A 98 -1.67 0.67 -6.86
CA TRP A 98 -1.91 2.00 -6.28
C TRP A 98 -3.21 2.10 -5.49
N CYS A 99 -3.96 1.02 -5.34
CA CYS A 99 -5.29 1.07 -4.75
C CYS A 99 -5.21 1.42 -3.26
N GLY A 100 -5.89 2.48 -2.84
CA GLY A 100 -5.96 2.87 -1.43
C GLY A 100 -6.67 1.85 -0.51
N HIS A 101 -7.32 0.83 -1.06
CA HIS A 101 -7.89 -0.30 -0.31
C HIS A 101 -6.89 -1.42 -0.07
N GLN A 102 -5.69 -1.35 -0.66
CA GLN A 102 -4.62 -2.30 -0.39
C GLN A 102 -4.32 -2.31 1.11
N PRO A 103 -4.25 -3.49 1.76
CA PRO A 103 -3.86 -3.57 3.15
C PRO A 103 -2.44 -3.07 3.37
N THR A 104 -2.27 -2.24 4.40
CA THR A 104 -0.96 -1.79 4.90
C THR A 104 -0.94 -1.90 6.43
N SER A 105 0.24 -2.02 7.00
CA SER A 105 0.45 -2.07 8.45
C SER A 105 1.12 -0.81 8.95
N CYS A 106 0.72 -0.35 10.13
CA CYS A 106 1.39 0.75 10.80
C CYS A 106 2.83 0.34 11.15
N LYS A 107 3.79 1.25 10.93
CA LYS A 107 5.22 0.99 11.20
C LYS A 107 5.69 1.55 12.54
N ILE A 108 4.81 2.21 13.29
CA ILE A 108 5.13 2.75 14.62
C ILE A 108 5.27 1.59 15.62
N ARG A 109 6.31 1.66 16.46
CA ARG A 109 6.64 0.62 17.44
C ARG A 109 5.43 0.28 18.33
N ASN A 110 5.23 -1.01 18.58
CA ASN A 110 4.15 -1.58 19.38
C ASN A 110 2.73 -1.31 18.84
N CYS A 111 2.59 -0.93 17.56
CA CYS A 111 1.30 -0.88 16.88
C CYS A 111 1.08 -2.14 16.04
N THR A 112 -0.09 -2.76 16.17
CA THR A 112 -0.50 -3.95 15.40
C THR A 112 -1.56 -3.64 14.35
N TRP A 113 -1.88 -2.36 14.15
CA TRP A 113 -2.91 -1.95 13.20
C TRP A 113 -2.53 -2.35 11.77
N THR A 114 -3.49 -2.95 11.09
CA THR A 114 -3.46 -3.25 9.67
C THR A 114 -4.82 -2.89 9.08
N GLY A 115 -4.82 -2.17 7.97
CA GLY A 115 -6.05 -1.67 7.34
C GLY A 115 -5.78 -1.08 5.95
N PRO A 116 -6.79 -0.48 5.31
CA PRO A 116 -6.63 0.16 4.01
C PRO A 116 -5.54 1.24 4.01
N GLY A 117 -4.69 1.26 2.98
CA GLY A 117 -3.63 2.25 2.79
C GLY A 117 -4.11 3.69 2.96
N ARG A 118 -5.28 4.02 2.42
CA ARG A 118 -5.89 5.36 2.51
C ARG A 118 -6.21 5.81 3.94
N ASP A 119 -6.38 4.87 4.88
CA ASP A 119 -6.78 5.16 6.25
C ASP A 119 -5.57 5.35 7.19
N ILE A 120 -4.34 5.13 6.70
CA ILE A 120 -3.13 5.13 7.55
C ILE A 120 -2.89 6.49 8.22
N LEU A 121 -3.12 7.59 7.51
CA LEU A 121 -2.89 8.93 8.04
C LEU A 121 -3.86 9.25 9.19
N LEU A 122 -5.12 8.89 9.03
CA LEU A 122 -6.14 9.02 10.08
C LEU A 122 -5.76 8.15 11.29
N HIS A 123 -5.39 6.89 11.05
CA HIS A 123 -4.93 6.00 12.11
C HIS A 123 -3.76 6.59 12.90
N VAL A 124 -2.72 7.12 12.23
CA VAL A 124 -1.56 7.72 12.89
C VAL A 124 -1.97 8.92 13.73
N ARG A 125 -2.82 9.81 13.21
CA ARG A 125 -3.28 10.99 13.96
C ARG A 125 -4.11 10.62 15.18
N ASP A 126 -4.97 9.61 15.08
CA ASP A 126 -5.92 9.25 16.14
C ASP A 126 -5.29 8.37 17.23
N LYS A 127 -4.42 7.43 16.84
CA LYS A 127 -3.85 6.41 17.75
C LYS A 127 -2.41 6.69 18.16
N HIS A 128 -1.74 7.61 17.48
CA HIS A 128 -0.37 8.03 17.76
C HIS A 128 -0.26 9.55 17.85
N SER A 129 -1.14 10.19 18.64
CA SER A 129 -1.25 11.65 18.74
C SER A 129 0.03 12.38 19.23
N THR A 130 0.95 11.66 19.87
CA THR A 130 2.27 12.18 20.28
C THR A 130 3.33 12.08 19.18
N VAL A 131 3.06 11.35 18.10
CA VAL A 131 3.96 11.22 16.96
C VAL A 131 3.67 12.32 15.96
N TYR A 132 4.68 13.14 15.69
CA TYR A 132 4.58 14.20 14.70
C TYR A 132 4.54 13.62 13.27
N VAL A 133 3.57 14.05 12.46
CA VAL A 133 3.51 13.74 11.03
C VAL A 133 4.19 14.86 10.25
N PHE A 134 5.27 14.53 9.56
CA PHE A 134 6.04 15.51 8.78
C PHE A 134 5.29 15.93 7.52
N GLU A 135 5.45 17.20 7.13
CA GLU A 135 4.83 17.80 5.95
C GLU A 135 5.86 18.00 4.83
N GLU A 136 5.42 18.53 3.68
CA GLU A 136 6.23 18.75 2.47
C GLU A 136 7.50 19.58 2.74
N LYS A 137 7.43 20.51 3.71
CA LYS A 137 8.54 21.38 4.12
C LYS A 137 8.78 21.26 5.63
N SER A 138 9.65 20.33 6.01
CA SER A 138 10.00 20.06 7.40
C SER A 138 11.43 20.49 7.68
N GLU A 139 11.62 21.77 8.06
CA GLU A 139 12.96 22.36 8.28
C GLU A 139 13.69 21.83 9.52
N LYS A 140 12.94 21.28 10.50
CA LYS A 140 13.46 20.88 11.81
C LYS A 140 13.01 19.47 12.16
N VAL A 141 13.56 18.48 11.46
CA VAL A 141 13.41 17.06 11.81
C VAL A 141 14.42 16.73 12.91
N ARG A 142 13.94 16.15 14.01
CA ARG A 142 14.76 15.87 15.21
C ARG A 142 14.60 14.42 15.61
N PHE A 143 15.71 13.69 15.67
CA PHE A 143 15.74 12.34 16.24
C PHE A 143 16.23 12.43 17.68
N HIS A 144 15.30 12.45 18.63
CA HIS A 144 15.61 12.54 20.05
C HIS A 144 16.23 11.25 20.58
N GLY A 145 17.27 11.37 21.42
CA GLY A 145 17.96 10.22 22.00
C GLY A 145 18.50 9.27 20.92
N PHE A 146 19.09 9.84 19.87
CA PHE A 146 19.66 9.05 18.79
C PHE A 146 20.98 8.43 19.24
N ASP A 147 21.08 7.11 19.19
CA ASP A 147 22.32 6.36 19.37
C ASP A 147 22.49 5.45 18.15
N PHE A 148 23.65 5.52 17.49
CA PHE A 148 23.93 4.64 16.36
C PHE A 148 23.97 3.16 16.77
N LYS A 149 24.24 2.85 18.04
CA LYS A 149 24.27 1.48 18.58
C LYS A 149 22.88 0.92 18.88
N ASP A 150 21.84 1.77 18.88
CA ASP A 150 20.47 1.34 19.11
C ASP A 150 19.90 0.69 17.84
N ASN A 151 19.49 -0.57 17.97
CA ASN A 151 18.88 -1.33 16.88
C ASN A 151 17.38 -1.04 16.73
N ALA A 152 16.81 -0.10 17.50
CA ALA A 152 15.41 0.26 17.38
C ALA A 152 15.15 0.94 16.03
N ILE A 153 14.33 0.29 15.20
CA ILE A 153 13.81 0.90 13.97
C ILE A 153 12.99 2.13 14.36
N ARG A 154 13.36 3.28 13.79
CA ARG A 154 12.63 4.54 13.94
C ARG A 154 11.90 4.82 12.65
N VAL A 155 10.73 5.46 12.75
CA VAL A 155 9.90 5.76 11.59
C VAL A 155 9.48 7.22 11.58
N LEU A 156 9.40 7.77 10.38
CA LEU A 156 8.97 9.13 10.10
C LEU A 156 7.67 9.03 9.29
N PRO A 157 6.49 9.20 9.91
CA PRO A 157 5.25 9.34 9.14
C PRO A 157 5.27 10.69 8.43
N ILE A 158 5.06 10.70 7.12
CA ILE A 158 5.14 11.91 6.29
C ILE A 158 3.86 12.00 5.46
N SER A 159 3.19 13.15 5.48
CA SER A 159 2.05 13.49 4.65
C SER A 159 2.45 14.63 3.73
N ALA A 160 2.63 14.34 2.43
CA ALA A 160 3.15 15.30 1.47
C ALA A 160 2.41 15.18 0.12
N HIS A 161 1.91 16.29 -0.41
CA HIS A 161 1.22 16.40 -1.70
C HIS A 161 0.05 15.41 -1.85
N GLY A 162 -0.70 15.21 -0.77
CA GLY A 162 -1.83 14.27 -0.72
C GLY A 162 -1.44 12.78 -0.66
N GLN A 163 -0.14 12.48 -0.58
CA GLN A 163 0.40 11.12 -0.43
C GLN A 163 0.98 10.91 0.97
N PHE A 164 1.05 9.64 1.39
CA PHE A 164 1.62 9.27 2.69
C PHE A 164 2.87 8.40 2.52
N PHE A 165 3.97 8.80 3.14
CA PHE A 165 5.23 8.08 3.11
C PHE A 165 5.66 7.64 4.51
N TRP A 166 6.28 6.47 4.59
CA TRP A 166 7.09 6.05 5.72
C TRP A 166 8.56 6.33 5.43
N GLY A 167 9.21 7.17 6.21
CA GLY A 167 10.67 7.23 6.29
C GLY A 167 11.18 6.25 7.36
N GLU A 168 11.65 5.08 6.96
CA GLU A 168 12.20 4.06 7.86
C GLU A 168 13.69 4.32 8.10
N VAL A 169 14.06 4.57 9.35
CA VAL A 169 15.40 4.94 9.77
C VAL A 169 16.03 3.71 10.43
N ASN A 170 17.12 3.24 9.85
CA ASN A 170 17.84 2.06 10.27
C ASN A 170 19.35 2.31 10.30
N CYS A 171 20.03 1.85 11.35
CA CYS A 171 21.48 1.82 11.42
C CYS A 171 21.96 0.46 10.88
N ASP A 172 22.62 0.47 9.72
CA ASP A 172 23.31 -0.70 9.17
C ASP A 172 24.70 -0.77 9.83
N HIS A 173 24.85 -1.67 10.81
CA HIS A 173 26.09 -1.81 11.57
C HIS A 173 27.19 -2.51 10.78
N ASP A 174 26.84 -3.36 9.81
CA ASP A 174 27.81 -4.07 8.97
C ASP A 174 28.45 -3.10 7.96
N LYS A 175 27.64 -2.17 7.43
CA LYS A 175 28.12 -1.14 6.50
C LYS A 175 28.54 0.16 7.20
N GLU A 176 28.35 0.25 8.51
CA GLU A 176 28.55 1.47 9.31
C GLU A 176 27.81 2.71 8.76
N MET A 177 26.57 2.54 8.30
CA MET A 177 25.76 3.61 7.71
C MET A 177 24.43 3.78 8.45
N LEU A 178 24.01 5.02 8.68
CA LEU A 178 22.61 5.35 8.88
C LEU A 178 21.92 5.35 7.51
N ALA A 179 20.85 4.58 7.36
CA ALA A 179 20.01 4.55 6.19
C ALA A 179 18.59 5.06 6.53
N ILE A 180 18.07 6.00 5.75
CA ILE A 180 16.68 6.45 5.82
C ILE A 180 16.00 6.08 4.51
N THR A 181 15.13 5.09 4.54
CA THR A 181 14.44 4.56 3.35
C THR A 181 12.99 5.02 3.31
N TYR A 182 12.58 5.61 2.20
CA TYR A 182 11.25 6.15 2.02
C TYR A 182 10.37 5.16 1.26
N ASN A 183 9.20 4.85 1.82
CA ASN A 183 8.22 3.96 1.22
C ASN A 183 6.89 4.71 1.09
N LEU A 184 6.37 4.81 -0.13
CA LEU A 184 5.04 5.35 -0.38
C LEU A 184 3.98 4.32 0.03
N VAL A 185 2.94 4.75 0.75
CA VAL A 185 1.74 3.94 1.00
C VAL A 185 0.76 4.17 -0.16
N PRO A 186 0.34 3.11 -0.88
CA PRO A 186 -0.59 3.22 -2.01
C PRO A 186 -1.90 3.92 -1.62
N ASN A 187 -2.19 5.03 -2.29
CA ASN A 187 -3.44 5.77 -2.15
C ASN A 187 -3.75 6.59 -3.42
N GLY A 188 -3.93 5.88 -4.54
CA GLY A 188 -4.07 6.46 -5.87
C GLY A 188 -2.73 6.53 -6.61
N LYS A 189 -2.80 6.42 -7.94
CA LYS A 189 -1.60 6.45 -8.80
C LYS A 189 -1.00 7.86 -8.78
N PRO A 190 0.30 8.01 -8.44
CA PRO A 190 0.99 9.28 -8.55
C PRO A 190 0.94 9.79 -10.00
N THR A 191 0.61 11.07 -10.17
CA THR A 191 0.55 11.76 -11.48
C THR A 191 1.69 12.75 -11.69
N GLU A 192 2.58 12.84 -10.71
CA GLU A 192 3.73 13.72 -10.67
C GLU A 192 4.95 12.92 -10.21
N ASP A 193 6.13 13.37 -10.59
CA ASP A 193 7.39 12.89 -10.04
C ASP A 193 7.62 13.53 -8.67
N TYR A 194 8.11 12.73 -7.71
CA TYR A 194 8.43 13.18 -6.36
C TYR A 194 9.94 13.26 -6.20
N PHE A 195 10.42 14.31 -5.56
CA PHE A 195 11.83 14.49 -5.22
C PHE A 195 11.94 14.64 -3.72
N ILE A 196 12.69 13.73 -3.10
CA ILE A 196 12.95 13.74 -1.67
C ILE A 196 14.33 14.34 -1.45
N GLU A 197 14.39 15.30 -0.54
CA GLU A 197 15.59 16.02 -0.17
C GLU A 197 15.73 15.99 1.35
N MET A 198 16.83 15.41 1.85
CA MET A 198 17.15 15.38 3.27
C MET A 198 18.54 16.00 3.46
N SER A 199 18.68 16.85 4.48
CA SER A 199 19.99 17.37 4.88
C SER A 199 20.23 17.25 6.37
N PHE A 200 21.48 16.98 6.73
CA PHE A 200 22.00 17.03 8.08
C PHE A 200 23.03 18.15 8.13
N LYS A 201 22.88 19.07 9.09
CA LYS A 201 23.71 20.26 9.16
C LYS A 201 24.22 20.49 10.58
N SER A 202 25.51 20.82 10.66
CA SER A 202 26.16 21.39 11.84
C SER A 202 26.79 22.73 11.49
N GLU A 203 27.56 23.30 12.41
CA GLU A 203 28.31 24.54 12.15
C GLU A 203 29.39 24.33 11.07
N GLU A 204 30.01 23.15 11.04
CA GLU A 204 31.17 22.86 10.19
C GLU A 204 30.85 21.93 9.01
N TYR A 205 29.80 21.11 9.12
CA TYR A 205 29.51 20.05 8.14
C TYR A 205 28.09 20.15 7.60
N LEU A 206 27.93 19.79 6.32
CA LEU A 206 26.65 19.62 5.64
C LEU A 206 26.65 18.28 4.89
N SER A 207 25.73 17.40 5.24
CA SER A 207 25.36 16.26 4.41
C SER A 207 24.03 16.58 3.74
N HIS A 208 23.98 16.47 2.42
CA HIS A 208 22.78 16.77 1.63
C HIS A 208 22.56 15.64 0.63
N SER A 209 21.31 15.17 0.55
CA SER A 209 20.91 14.12 -0.38
C SER A 209 19.60 14.50 -1.04
N LYS A 210 19.56 14.40 -2.36
CA LYS A 210 18.37 14.67 -3.16
C LYS A 210 18.24 13.63 -4.27
N PHE A 211 17.09 12.98 -4.37
CA PHE A 211 16.83 11.98 -5.39
C PHE A 211 15.37 12.05 -5.87
N LYS A 212 15.14 11.60 -7.11
CA LYS A 212 13.81 11.34 -7.63
C LYS A 212 13.33 10.01 -7.03
N PHE A 213 12.14 10.00 -6.45
CA PHE A 213 11.53 8.81 -5.88
C PHE A 213 11.27 7.77 -6.99
N ASP A 214 11.77 6.57 -6.79
CA ASP A 214 11.53 5.42 -7.66
C ASP A 214 10.26 4.69 -7.20
N PHE A 215 9.25 4.65 -8.06
CA PHE A 215 7.98 3.96 -7.80
C PHE A 215 8.05 2.45 -8.08
N GLU A 216 9.19 1.94 -8.55
CA GLU A 216 9.44 0.52 -8.75
C GLU A 216 10.07 -0.14 -7.51
N LYS A 217 10.10 -1.48 -7.51
CA LYS A 217 10.41 -2.30 -6.32
C LYS A 217 11.85 -2.18 -5.79
N ASP A 218 12.73 -1.42 -6.43
CA ASP A 218 14.10 -1.20 -5.93
C ASP A 218 14.11 -0.15 -4.81
N LYS A 219 13.81 -0.60 -3.60
CA LYS A 219 13.75 0.25 -2.40
C LYS A 219 15.08 0.94 -2.09
N THR A 220 16.21 0.43 -2.58
CA THR A 220 17.54 0.99 -2.26
C THR A 220 17.77 2.37 -2.87
N LYS A 221 17.06 2.68 -3.96
CA LYS A 221 17.11 4.01 -4.61
C LYS A 221 16.35 5.08 -3.85
N ASN A 222 15.42 4.68 -2.99
CA ASN A 222 14.63 5.59 -2.17
C ASN A 222 15.25 5.79 -0.79
N SER A 223 16.59 5.85 -0.71
CA SER A 223 17.31 5.86 0.56
C SER A 223 18.33 7.00 0.63
N VAL A 224 18.43 7.61 1.81
CA VAL A 224 19.50 8.53 2.19
C VAL A 224 20.47 7.77 3.06
N PHE A 225 21.76 7.93 2.81
CA PHE A 225 22.82 7.26 3.56
C PHE A 225 23.77 8.26 4.20
N VAL A 226 24.07 8.08 5.48
CA VAL A 226 25.06 8.89 6.21
C VAL A 226 26.02 7.95 6.93
N HIS A 227 27.32 8.08 6.65
CA HIS A 227 28.32 7.24 7.30
C HIS A 227 28.38 7.53 8.80
N LYS A 228 28.51 6.50 9.62
CA LYS A 228 28.55 6.57 11.09
C LYS A 228 29.54 7.60 11.61
N HIS A 229 30.72 7.70 10.99
CA HIS A 229 31.76 8.66 11.35
C HIS A 229 31.32 10.13 11.25
N TRP A 230 30.33 10.46 10.41
CA TRP A 230 29.82 11.82 10.23
C TRP A 230 28.68 12.15 11.20
N LEU A 231 28.01 11.14 11.76
CA LEU A 231 26.85 11.33 12.63
C LEU A 231 27.16 12.18 13.88
N PRO A 232 28.29 12.00 14.58
CA PRO A 232 28.63 12.82 15.75
C PRO A 232 28.62 14.31 15.46
N SER A 233 29.02 14.73 14.24
CA SER A 233 29.01 16.13 13.85
C SER A 233 27.61 16.73 13.78
N PHE A 234 26.57 15.91 13.60
CA PHE A 234 25.17 16.35 13.43
C PHE A 234 24.31 16.15 14.69
N ILE A 235 24.89 15.57 15.75
CA ILE A 235 24.22 15.31 17.02
C ILE A 235 24.63 16.41 18.01
N ASN A 236 23.64 17.05 18.63
CA ASN A 236 23.94 18.06 19.67
C ASN A 236 24.23 17.40 21.04
N GLU A 237 24.60 18.22 22.03
CA GLU A 237 24.89 17.76 23.40
C GLU A 237 23.73 16.98 24.06
N GLU A 238 22.49 17.22 23.62
CA GLU A 238 21.28 16.55 24.09
C GLU A 238 20.98 15.22 23.36
N GLN A 239 21.93 14.70 22.57
CA GLN A 239 21.76 13.50 21.74
C GLN A 239 20.62 13.61 20.71
N ILE A 240 20.42 14.81 20.15
CA ILE A 240 19.45 15.07 19.10
C ILE A 240 20.17 15.19 17.77
N LEU A 241 19.93 14.24 16.87
CA LEU A 241 20.34 14.35 15.47
C LEU A 241 19.39 15.34 14.76
N ARG A 242 19.95 16.42 14.20
CA ARG A 242 19.19 17.47 13.50
C ARG A 242 19.25 17.27 12.00
N SER A 243 18.09 17.29 11.36
CA SER A 243 17.97 17.26 9.91
C SER A 243 16.82 18.13 9.39
N SER A 244 16.75 18.29 8.08
CA SER A 244 15.60 18.87 7.39
C SER A 244 15.16 17.96 6.25
N LEU A 245 13.86 17.90 6.00
CA LEU A 245 13.23 17.08 4.98
C LEU A 245 12.34 17.97 4.10
N PHE A 246 12.54 17.88 2.80
CA PHE A 246 11.68 18.50 1.80
C PHE A 246 11.22 17.46 0.78
N ILE A 247 9.92 17.45 0.49
CA ILE A 247 9.34 16.66 -0.58
C ILE A 247 8.70 17.62 -1.58
N THR A 248 9.17 17.56 -2.81
CA THR A 248 8.69 18.42 -3.90
C THR A 248 8.18 17.59 -5.05
N THR A 249 7.21 18.11 -5.82
CA THR A 249 6.71 17.45 -7.01
C THR A 249 7.05 18.21 -8.29
N ARG A 250 7.10 17.49 -9.41
CA ARG A 250 7.12 18.06 -10.76
C ARG A 250 6.20 17.27 -11.66
N LYS A 251 5.44 17.96 -12.50
CA LYS A 251 4.69 17.33 -13.58
C LYS A 251 5.65 16.62 -14.54
N HIS A 252 5.20 15.48 -15.07
CA HIS A 252 5.92 14.68 -16.06
C HIS A 252 6.25 15.48 -17.33
#